data_AF-A0A8T4EFQ5-F1
#
_entry.id   AF-A0A8T4EFQ5-F1
#
_cell.length_a   1.000
_cell.length_b   1.000
_cell.length_c   1.000
_cell.angle_alpha   90.00
_cell.angle_beta   90.00
_cell.angle_gamma   90.00
#
_symmetry.space_group_name_H-M   'P 1'
#
loop_
_entity.id
_entity.type
_entity.pdbx_description
1 polymer ?
#
loop_
_entity_poly.entity_id
_entity_poly.type
_entity_poly.pdbx_seq_one_letter_code
_entity_poly.pdbx_strand_id
1 'polypeptide(L)'
;MTEDSTLERCKSCQNNRATHICEDCGMVLCSDCLDNRSNEYIVCGNCHHSLGEPIPGEKFERCPECESENLTKGRRTVDICPTCHSSRVEILEDKRRKLALEMRHSIMNIQYGHTKLREFNNKLTVTKRLLVSLRMANFLHYRWLEEKIEAIQEELPALKNRIGNQAEIVARRMAAETKNFVDYTRWNPSQFPFIEGITNRITELGIYYKQNVDEALEPLRITLKEVKRQLDGLEYYKNQFTDFYDNAQLAVGELPVCALPDVKVNGSDFLKNDKAIGTLYVTNKRLLLIAETGRVRRKMEVIFDFPLIYLKSLEEDGRLRKRLVLKLKQGDVRISCSDQTKKVLPDYIEIARKFERYIQTDMKRVRKLEQEEMSISDVRLKIEGMVYSLLSPNSKHDEPRPVDTRFERPPQQWPHPRYQTGNVPFGAGYATPDSFRDELERTLGRQSEPNRDYNPQYRPQVSIDALQRDAESIRQALRETVHLLRDGRLVTEDFIRRYKDLMRDSYHNRRELERQSRDTRDRLR
;
A
#
# COMPACT_ATOMS: atom_id res chain seq x y z
N MET A 1 15.19 40.67 35.48
CA MET A 1 14.27 41.70 34.96
C MET A 1 14.06 41.37 33.50
N THR A 2 12.92 40.74 33.21
CA THR A 2 12.55 40.18 31.90
C THR A 2 11.74 41.21 31.14
N GLU A 3 12.27 41.67 30.02
CA GLU A 3 11.52 42.50 29.07
C GLU A 3 10.38 41.65 28.47
N ASP A 4 9.17 41.83 29.01
CA ASP A 4 7.89 41.36 28.44
C ASP A 4 7.51 42.17 27.19
N SER A 5 8.44 42.30 26.25
CA SER A 5 8.24 43.01 24.98
C SER A 5 7.65 42.05 23.93
N THR A 6 6.32 41.93 23.91
CA THR A 6 5.43 41.87 22.70
C THR A 6 4.02 41.32 23.03
N LEU A 7 3.38 41.80 24.11
CA LEU A 7 1.93 41.69 24.21
C LEU A 7 1.32 42.78 23.33
N GLU A 8 0.98 42.43 22.08
CA GLU A 8 0.35 43.34 21.14
C GLU A 8 -0.87 44.01 21.80
N ARG A 9 -0.86 45.34 21.85
CA ARG A 9 -1.97 46.14 22.38
C ARG A 9 -3.12 46.11 21.39
N CYS A 10 -4.35 46.26 21.88
CA CYS A 10 -5.54 46.36 21.04
C CYS A 10 -5.35 47.48 20.00
N LYS A 11 -5.51 47.18 18.70
CA LYS A 11 -5.32 48.17 17.63
C LYS A 11 -6.41 49.26 17.63
N SER A 12 -7.57 48.98 18.24
CA SER A 12 -8.68 49.91 18.35
C SER A 12 -8.48 50.92 19.49
N CYS A 13 -8.24 50.47 20.73
CA CYS A 13 -8.12 51.37 21.89
C CYS A 13 -6.69 51.67 22.34
N GLN A 14 -5.68 50.91 21.89
CA GLN A 14 -4.26 51.00 22.28
C GLN A 14 -3.94 50.92 23.80
N ASN A 15 -4.96 50.74 24.64
CA ASN A 15 -4.84 50.76 26.11
C ASN A 15 -4.85 49.35 26.70
N ASN A 16 -5.69 48.45 26.16
CA ASN A 16 -5.85 47.10 26.67
C ASN A 16 -5.02 46.08 25.89
N ARG A 17 -4.65 44.97 26.54
CA ARG A 17 -4.00 43.82 25.89
C ARG A 17 -4.96 43.21 24.87
N ALA A 18 -4.46 42.91 23.68
CA ALA A 18 -5.29 42.25 22.67
C ALA A 18 -5.51 40.78 23.03
N THR A 19 -6.75 40.32 22.86
CA THR A 19 -7.21 38.96 23.21
C THR A 19 -7.84 38.24 22.01
N HIS A 20 -8.30 38.99 21.01
CA HIS A 20 -9.01 38.48 19.84
C HIS A 20 -8.33 38.91 18.53
N ILE A 21 -8.50 38.12 17.48
CA ILE A 21 -8.12 38.46 16.10
C ILE A 21 -9.30 38.25 15.17
N CYS A 22 -9.51 39.18 14.25
CA CYS A 22 -10.42 38.96 13.13
C CYS A 22 -9.67 38.27 11.99
N GLU A 23 -10.16 37.12 11.54
CA GLU A 23 -9.52 36.35 10.45
C GLU A 23 -9.54 37.10 9.10
N ASP A 24 -10.49 38.02 8.91
CA ASP A 24 -10.75 38.62 7.59
C ASP A 24 -9.87 39.84 7.33
N CYS A 25 -9.71 40.67 8.35
CA CYS A 25 -8.92 41.90 8.26
C CYS A 25 -7.61 41.82 9.06
N GLY A 26 -7.36 40.73 9.79
CA GLY A 26 -6.17 40.54 10.62
C GLY A 26 -6.06 41.53 11.79
N MET A 27 -7.15 42.19 12.15
CA MET A 27 -7.14 43.16 13.24
C MET A 27 -7.14 42.47 14.60
N VAL A 28 -6.28 42.94 15.49
CA VAL A 28 -6.12 42.40 16.84
C VAL A 28 -6.80 43.34 17.84
N LEU A 29 -7.73 42.80 18.63
CA LEU A 29 -8.69 43.54 19.45
C LEU A 29 -8.68 43.03 20.89
N CYS A 30 -9.01 43.89 21.86
CA CYS A 30 -9.38 43.43 23.21
C CYS A 30 -10.89 43.13 23.27
N SER A 31 -11.31 42.36 24.28
CA SER A 31 -12.73 42.03 24.50
C SER A 31 -13.64 43.26 24.51
N ASP A 32 -13.18 44.38 25.07
CA ASP A 32 -13.99 45.60 25.18
C ASP A 32 -14.14 46.38 23.86
N CYS A 33 -13.32 46.06 22.85
CA CYS A 33 -13.37 46.71 21.53
C CYS A 33 -14.04 45.84 20.47
N LEU A 34 -14.68 44.74 20.88
CA LEU A 34 -15.53 43.95 20.00
C LEU A 34 -16.90 44.61 19.91
N ASP A 35 -17.42 44.70 18.68
CA ASP A 35 -18.79 45.11 18.45
C ASP A 35 -19.70 43.89 18.57
N ASN A 36 -20.96 44.09 18.96
CA ASN A 36 -21.90 42.99 19.11
C ASN A 36 -23.00 43.11 18.07
N ARG A 37 -23.16 42.05 17.25
CA ARG A 37 -24.31 41.91 16.36
C ARG A 37 -25.28 40.92 16.97
N SER A 38 -26.48 41.37 17.26
CA SER A 38 -27.55 40.48 17.69
C SER A 38 -28.47 40.14 16.53
N ASN A 39 -28.57 38.86 16.20
CA ASN A 39 -29.57 38.38 15.26
C ASN A 39 -30.74 37.75 16.04
N GLU A 40 -31.95 38.10 15.65
CA GLU A 40 -33.16 37.42 16.13
C GLU A 40 -33.34 36.13 15.33
N TYR A 41 -33.53 35.00 16.00
CA TYR A 41 -33.83 33.73 15.38
C TYR A 41 -35.06 33.12 16.03
N ILE A 42 -35.81 32.33 15.27
CA ILE A 42 -37.04 31.71 15.78
C ILE A 42 -36.71 30.31 16.28
N VAL A 43 -37.17 29.99 17.49
CA VAL A 43 -37.00 28.70 18.14
C VAL A 43 -38.37 28.16 18.53
N CYS A 44 -38.61 26.87 18.32
CA CYS A 44 -39.81 26.24 18.83
C CYS A 44 -39.78 26.20 20.37
N GLY A 45 -40.82 26.75 21.01
CA GLY A 45 -40.97 26.74 22.47
C GLY A 45 -41.22 25.36 23.07
N ASN A 46 -41.59 24.36 22.26
CA ASN A 46 -41.88 23.00 22.74
C ASN A 46 -40.70 22.03 22.56
N CYS A 47 -40.01 22.05 21.41
CA CYS A 47 -38.89 21.12 21.13
C CYS A 47 -37.51 21.79 21.08
N HIS A 48 -37.42 23.11 21.28
CA HIS A 48 -36.19 23.92 21.21
C HIS A 48 -35.43 23.84 19.87
N HIS A 49 -36.07 23.35 18.81
CA HIS A 49 -35.50 23.32 17.48
C HIS A 49 -35.36 24.75 16.93
N SER A 50 -34.17 25.09 16.42
CA SER A 50 -33.84 26.41 15.86
C SER A 50 -34.22 26.49 14.39
N LEU A 51 -35.21 27.33 14.06
CA LEU A 51 -35.74 27.51 12.70
C LEU A 51 -34.96 28.55 11.88
N GLY A 52 -34.08 29.32 12.51
CA GLY A 52 -33.25 30.33 11.85
C GLY A 52 -33.98 31.67 11.62
N GLU A 53 -33.54 32.42 10.62
CA GLU A 53 -34.15 33.68 10.18
C GLU A 53 -35.16 33.40 9.05
N PRO A 54 -36.41 33.91 9.13
CA PRO A 54 -37.38 33.74 8.07
C PRO A 54 -36.97 34.51 6.80
N ILE A 55 -37.26 33.94 5.62
CA ILE A 55 -37.05 34.58 4.32
C ILE A 55 -37.90 35.88 4.27
N PRO A 56 -37.40 37.01 3.70
CA PRO A 56 -38.17 38.25 3.64
C PRO A 56 -39.52 38.04 2.95
N GLY A 57 -40.62 38.13 3.71
CA GLY A 57 -42.00 37.94 3.22
C GLY A 57 -42.69 36.66 3.70
N GLU A 58 -41.96 35.70 4.25
CA GLU A 58 -42.51 34.48 4.85
C GLU A 58 -42.36 34.49 6.37
N LYS A 59 -43.29 33.88 7.10
CA LYS A 59 -43.17 33.65 8.55
C LYS A 59 -43.22 32.15 8.79
N PHE A 60 -42.41 31.66 9.72
CA PHE A 60 -42.60 30.30 10.21
C PHE A 60 -43.92 30.25 10.98
N GLU A 61 -44.88 29.47 10.49
CA GLU A 61 -46.18 29.28 11.15
C GLU A 61 -46.15 28.06 12.10
N ARG A 62 -45.34 27.05 11.78
CA ARG A 62 -45.22 25.80 12.55
C ARG A 62 -43.78 25.29 12.59
N CYS A 63 -43.44 24.60 13.68
CA CYS A 63 -42.18 23.88 13.76
C CYS A 63 -42.22 22.62 12.85
N PRO A 64 -41.23 22.40 11.97
CA PRO A 64 -41.19 21.25 11.09
C PRO A 64 -40.90 19.92 11.81
N GLU A 65 -40.43 19.94 13.06
CA GLU A 65 -40.13 18.71 13.81
C GLU A 65 -41.23 18.27 14.78
N CYS A 66 -42.06 19.20 15.27
CA CYS A 66 -43.10 18.86 16.24
C CYS A 66 -44.47 19.48 15.93
N GLU A 67 -44.61 20.12 14.76
CA GLU A 67 -45.82 20.80 14.27
C GLU A 67 -46.40 21.87 15.20
N SER A 68 -45.68 22.21 16.28
CA SER A 68 -46.13 23.20 17.25
C SER A 68 -46.10 24.61 16.66
N GLU A 69 -47.18 25.34 16.94
CA GLU A 69 -47.35 26.78 16.65
C GLU A 69 -46.68 27.67 17.72
N ASN A 70 -46.18 27.07 18.80
CA ASN A 70 -45.49 27.79 19.87
C ASN A 70 -44.07 28.15 19.42
N LEU A 71 -43.93 29.27 18.72
CA LEU A 71 -42.66 29.80 18.23
C LEU A 71 -42.24 31.02 19.06
N THR A 72 -41.04 30.95 19.61
CA THR A 72 -40.46 32.01 20.44
C THR A 72 -39.27 32.64 19.73
N LYS A 73 -39.06 33.95 19.95
CA LYS A 73 -37.90 34.66 19.42
C LYS A 73 -36.73 34.50 20.39
N GLY A 74 -35.65 33.86 19.94
CA GLY A 74 -34.35 33.90 20.59
C GLY A 74 -33.51 35.06 20.04
N ARG A 75 -32.67 35.65 20.89
CA ARG A 75 -31.67 36.65 20.48
C ARG A 75 -30.29 36.03 20.63
N ARG A 76 -29.56 35.87 19.52
CA ARG A 76 -28.18 35.41 19.54
C ARG A 76 -27.28 36.62 19.32
N THR A 77 -26.50 36.97 20.33
CA THR A 77 -25.45 37.96 20.22
C THR A 77 -24.17 37.28 19.75
N VAL A 78 -23.55 37.83 18.71
CA VAL A 78 -22.28 37.36 18.18
C VAL A 78 -21.32 38.54 18.14
N ASP A 79 -20.11 38.32 18.62
CA ASP A 79 -19.04 39.30 18.57
C ASP A 79 -18.58 39.48 17.12
N ILE A 80 -18.46 40.72 16.67
CA ILE A 80 -18.06 41.10 15.32
C ILE A 80 -16.89 42.08 15.38
N CYS A 81 -16.07 42.06 14.33
CA CYS A 81 -14.99 43.03 14.18
C CYS A 81 -15.56 44.43 13.92
N PRO A 82 -15.15 45.48 14.66
CA PRO A 82 -15.66 46.84 14.46
C PRO A 82 -15.20 47.48 13.13
N THR A 83 -14.21 46.90 12.44
CA THR A 83 -13.65 47.49 11.21
C THR A 83 -14.19 46.87 9.93
N CYS A 84 -14.36 45.55 9.89
CA CYS A 84 -14.89 44.85 8.71
C CYS A 84 -16.26 44.21 8.95
N HIS A 85 -16.82 44.32 10.16
CA HIS A 85 -18.08 43.72 10.59
C HIS A 85 -18.17 42.20 10.40
N SER A 86 -17.01 41.53 10.24
CA SER A 86 -16.94 40.08 10.16
C SER A 86 -17.20 39.44 11.53
N SER A 87 -17.99 38.38 11.54
CA SER A 87 -18.21 37.52 12.70
C SER A 87 -17.10 36.48 12.90
N ARG A 88 -16.09 36.45 12.01
CA ARG A 88 -14.90 35.57 12.13
C ARG A 88 -13.88 36.20 13.08
N VAL A 89 -14.24 36.26 14.35
CA VAL A 89 -13.37 36.71 15.45
C VAL A 89 -13.01 35.50 16.30
N GLU A 90 -11.72 35.23 16.47
CA GLU A 90 -11.20 34.11 17.26
C GLU A 90 -10.30 34.61 18.40
N ILE A 91 -10.27 33.88 19.51
CA ILE A 91 -9.35 34.14 20.61
C ILE A 91 -7.91 33.85 20.14
N LEU A 92 -6.99 34.78 20.43
CA LEU A 92 -5.60 34.69 19.98
C LEU A 92 -4.89 33.41 20.45
N GLU A 93 -5.10 33.03 21.71
CA GLU A 93 -4.50 31.81 22.28
C GLU A 93 -5.04 30.55 21.61
N ASP A 94 -6.33 30.54 21.24
CA ASP A 94 -6.94 29.41 20.52
C ASP A 94 -6.38 29.30 19.11
N LYS A 95 -6.23 30.43 18.39
CA LYS A 95 -5.58 30.47 17.08
C LYS A 95 -4.14 29.97 17.14
N ARG A 96 -3.34 30.41 18.12
CA ARG A 96 -1.97 29.92 18.35
C ARG A 96 -1.94 28.42 18.58
N ARG A 97 -2.82 27.92 19.46
CA ARG A 97 -2.90 26.49 19.79
C ARG A 97 -3.30 25.66 18.57
N LYS A 98 -4.28 26.12 17.79
CA LYS A 98 -4.75 25.46 16.57
C LYS A 98 -3.62 25.31 15.55
N LEU A 99 -2.93 26.41 15.24
CA LEU A 99 -1.80 26.39 14.31
C LEU A 99 -0.64 25.51 14.80
N ALA A 100 -0.34 25.53 16.10
CA ALA A 100 0.67 24.66 16.69
C ALA A 100 0.30 23.17 16.60
N LEU A 101 -0.98 22.85 16.81
CA LEU A 101 -1.49 21.48 16.67
C LEU A 101 -1.44 21.00 15.21
N GLU A 102 -1.84 21.85 14.26
CA GLU A 102 -1.78 21.55 12.83
C GLU A 102 -0.34 21.29 12.39
N MET A 103 0.58 22.20 12.73
CA MET A 103 2.01 22.05 12.43
C MET A 103 2.61 20.78 13.04
N ARG A 104 2.26 20.47 14.31
CA ARG A 104 2.68 19.23 14.97
C ARG A 104 2.12 18.00 14.26
N HIS A 105 0.85 18.01 13.87
CA HIS A 105 0.22 16.92 13.14
C HIS A 105 0.93 16.69 11.79
N SER A 106 1.29 17.76 11.09
CA SER A 106 2.00 17.69 9.83
C SER A 106 3.41 17.12 9.96
N ILE A 107 4.13 17.43 11.03
CA ILE A 107 5.43 16.80 11.36
C ILE A 107 5.25 15.31 11.67
N MET A 108 4.20 14.94 12.41
CA MET A 108 3.91 13.54 12.76
C MET A 108 3.63 12.67 11.54
N ASN A 109 3.30 13.24 10.37
CA ASN A 109 3.12 12.48 9.13
C ASN A 109 4.36 11.70 8.71
N ILE A 110 5.58 12.07 9.15
CA ILE A 110 6.80 11.28 8.89
C ILE A 110 6.70 9.88 9.52
N GLN A 111 5.94 9.71 10.61
CA GLN A 111 5.72 8.41 11.25
C GLN A 111 4.99 7.39 10.35
N TYR A 112 4.36 7.86 9.26
CA TYR A 112 3.70 7.00 8.30
C TYR A 112 4.64 5.92 7.73
N GLY A 113 5.90 6.26 7.47
CA GLY A 113 6.87 5.32 6.89
C GLY A 113 7.09 4.08 7.74
N HIS A 114 7.42 4.26 9.02
CA HIS A 114 7.63 3.12 9.91
C HIS A 114 6.32 2.38 10.21
N THR A 115 5.19 3.08 10.27
CA THR A 115 3.87 2.48 10.46
C THR A 115 3.54 1.52 9.31
N LYS A 116 3.74 1.95 8.06
CA LYS A 116 3.49 1.11 6.88
C LYS A 116 4.48 -0.03 6.72
N LEU A 117 5.75 0.17 7.08
CA LEU A 117 6.72 -0.92 7.19
C LEU A 117 6.30 -1.96 8.23
N ARG A 118 5.78 -1.53 9.39
CA ARG A 118 5.27 -2.43 10.44
C ARG A 118 4.08 -3.24 9.97
N GLU A 119 3.08 -2.60 9.36
CA GLU A 119 1.93 -3.30 8.78
C GLU A 119 2.37 -4.35 7.75
N PHE A 120 3.32 -4.00 6.88
CA PHE A 120 3.86 -4.93 5.89
C PHE A 120 4.60 -6.10 6.53
N ASN A 121 5.51 -5.84 7.47
CA ASN A 121 6.29 -6.88 8.15
C ASN A 121 5.40 -7.85 8.95
N ASN A 122 4.35 -7.33 9.59
CA ASN A 122 3.37 -8.15 10.30
C ASN A 122 2.63 -9.09 9.33
N LYS A 123 2.18 -8.58 8.17
CA LYS A 123 1.54 -9.39 7.14
C LYS A 123 2.50 -10.47 6.61
N LEU A 124 3.76 -10.11 6.34
CA LEU A 124 4.77 -11.05 5.88
C LEU A 124 5.02 -12.16 6.91
N THR A 125 5.12 -11.80 8.19
CA THR A 125 5.30 -12.75 9.29
C THR A 125 4.14 -13.74 9.39
N VAL A 126 2.90 -13.26 9.28
CA VAL A 126 1.71 -14.13 9.28
C VAL A 126 1.71 -15.07 8.08
N THR A 127 1.97 -14.54 6.88
CA THR A 127 2.06 -15.35 5.65
C THR A 127 3.16 -16.40 5.75
N LYS A 128 4.32 -16.05 6.31
CA LYS A 128 5.45 -16.95 6.56
C LYS A 128 5.06 -18.09 7.51
N ARG A 129 4.42 -17.77 8.64
CA ARG A 129 3.92 -18.77 9.60
C ARG A 129 2.90 -19.71 8.96
N LEU A 130 2.01 -19.18 8.12
CA LEU A 130 1.04 -19.99 7.39
C LEU A 130 1.73 -20.96 6.43
N LEU A 131 2.72 -20.50 5.65
CA LEU A 131 3.53 -21.36 4.80
C LEU A 131 4.18 -22.50 5.60
N VAL A 132 4.86 -22.17 6.70
CA VAL A 132 5.52 -23.17 7.57
C VAL A 132 4.51 -24.19 8.09
N SER A 133 3.36 -23.73 8.60
CA SER A 133 2.26 -24.59 9.08
C SER A 133 1.74 -25.56 8.01
N LEU A 134 1.62 -25.09 6.76
CA LEU A 134 1.19 -25.92 5.63
C LEU A 134 2.24 -26.98 5.27
N ARG A 135 3.52 -26.61 5.27
CA ARG A 135 4.61 -27.57 5.02
C ARG A 135 4.71 -28.63 6.11
N MET A 136 4.53 -28.25 7.39
CA MET A 136 4.45 -29.21 8.50
C MET A 136 3.27 -30.17 8.36
N ALA A 137 2.17 -29.73 7.75
CA ALA A 137 1.01 -30.56 7.43
C ALA A 137 1.15 -31.34 6.11
N ASN A 138 2.35 -31.42 5.53
CA ASN A 138 2.65 -32.11 4.26
C ASN A 138 1.93 -31.56 3.01
N PHE A 139 1.42 -30.33 3.06
CA PHE A 139 0.95 -29.62 1.87
C PHE A 139 2.16 -29.00 1.17
N LEU A 140 2.83 -29.80 0.34
CA LEU A 140 4.14 -29.46 -0.24
C LEU A 140 4.11 -28.89 -1.66
N HIS A 141 2.94 -28.69 -2.26
CA HIS A 141 2.86 -28.15 -3.62
C HIS A 141 3.17 -26.65 -3.68
N TYR A 142 3.57 -26.18 -4.87
CA TYR A 142 4.02 -24.82 -5.15
C TYR A 142 5.33 -24.43 -4.46
N ARG A 143 6.45 -25.06 -4.86
CA ARG A 143 7.81 -24.75 -4.35
C ARG A 143 8.30 -23.31 -4.55
N TRP A 144 7.68 -22.55 -5.46
CA TRP A 144 8.03 -21.15 -5.72
C TRP A 144 7.52 -20.19 -4.64
N LEU A 145 6.69 -20.66 -3.70
CA LEU A 145 6.17 -19.82 -2.62
C LEU A 145 7.30 -19.40 -1.67
N GLU A 146 8.21 -20.32 -1.37
CA GLU A 146 9.44 -20.08 -0.62
C GLU A 146 10.30 -19.03 -1.34
N GLU A 147 10.55 -19.21 -2.64
CA GLU A 147 11.33 -18.28 -3.48
C GLU A 147 10.78 -16.85 -3.43
N LYS A 148 9.45 -16.71 -3.51
CA LYS A 148 8.81 -15.39 -3.44
C LYS A 148 8.91 -14.74 -2.08
N ILE A 149 8.81 -15.52 -0.99
CA ILE A 149 8.98 -14.98 0.37
C ILE A 149 10.43 -14.56 0.59
N GLU A 150 11.39 -15.38 0.16
CA GLU A 150 12.82 -15.06 0.26
C GLU A 150 13.17 -13.80 -0.54
N ALA A 151 12.69 -13.68 -1.78
CA ALA A 151 12.90 -12.47 -2.58
C ALA A 151 12.36 -11.21 -1.88
N ILE A 152 11.19 -11.30 -1.20
CA ILE A 152 10.66 -10.21 -0.39
C ILE A 152 11.60 -9.89 0.79
N GLN A 153 12.16 -10.91 1.45
CA GLN A 153 13.07 -10.73 2.58
C GLN A 153 14.39 -10.08 2.14
N GLU A 154 14.94 -10.47 1.00
CA GLU A 154 16.16 -9.90 0.42
C GLU A 154 15.99 -8.44 0.01
N GLU A 155 14.82 -8.05 -0.50
CA GLU A 155 14.53 -6.66 -0.89
C GLU A 155 14.21 -5.75 0.32
N LEU A 156 13.78 -6.30 1.46
CA LEU A 156 13.30 -5.49 2.58
C LEU A 156 14.36 -4.55 3.19
N PRO A 157 15.64 -4.94 3.38
CA PRO A 157 16.68 -4.03 3.85
C PRO A 157 16.86 -2.80 2.96
N ALA A 158 16.85 -2.99 1.64
CA ALA A 158 16.96 -1.89 0.68
C ALA A 158 15.75 -0.94 0.78
N LEU A 159 14.55 -1.51 0.91
CA LEU A 159 13.32 -0.74 1.10
C LEU A 159 13.32 0.06 2.42
N LYS A 160 13.77 -0.56 3.52
CA LYS A 160 13.93 0.09 4.83
C LYS A 160 14.84 1.31 4.72
N ASN A 161 16.00 1.16 4.07
CA ASN A 161 16.95 2.25 3.85
C ASN A 161 16.33 3.36 2.99
N ARG A 162 15.61 3.01 1.93
CA ARG A 162 14.92 3.97 1.05
C ARG A 162 13.92 4.82 1.84
N ILE A 163 13.03 4.18 2.61
CA ILE A 163 12.02 4.87 3.43
C ILE A 163 12.67 5.71 4.53
N GLY A 164 13.71 5.18 5.19
CA GLY A 164 14.45 5.90 6.22
C GLY A 164 15.19 7.12 5.68
N ASN A 165 15.77 7.03 4.49
CA ASN A 165 16.46 8.15 3.83
C ASN A 165 15.48 9.20 3.31
N GLN A 166 14.35 8.79 2.75
CA GLN A 166 13.28 9.72 2.36
C GLN A 166 12.71 10.45 3.58
N ALA A 167 12.49 9.74 4.69
CA ALA A 167 12.05 10.35 5.94
C ALA A 167 13.06 11.41 6.43
N GLU A 168 14.36 11.13 6.31
CA GLU A 168 15.41 12.06 6.69
C GLU A 168 15.46 13.31 5.81
N ILE A 169 15.34 13.15 4.48
CA ILE A 169 15.29 14.29 3.56
C ILE A 169 14.08 15.18 3.88
N VAL A 170 12.92 14.57 4.10
CA VAL A 170 11.68 15.28 4.44
C VAL A 170 11.80 15.95 5.80
N ALA A 171 12.33 15.26 6.81
CA ALA A 171 12.56 15.82 8.14
C ALA A 171 13.48 17.05 8.09
N ARG A 172 14.59 16.99 7.35
CA ARG A 172 15.50 18.13 7.17
C ARG A 172 14.81 19.32 6.50
N ARG A 173 13.99 19.08 5.48
CA ARG A 173 13.20 20.13 4.82
C ARG A 173 12.18 20.75 5.77
N MET A 174 11.47 19.92 6.53
CA MET A 174 10.55 20.39 7.57
C MET A 174 11.29 21.23 8.62
N ALA A 175 12.45 20.77 9.12
CA ALA A 175 13.26 21.52 10.08
C ALA A 175 13.67 22.91 9.57
N ALA A 176 14.00 23.02 8.28
CA ALA A 176 14.34 24.30 7.66
C ALA A 176 13.14 25.25 7.61
N GLU A 177 11.96 24.73 7.25
CA GLU A 177 10.71 25.51 7.20
C GLU A 177 10.19 25.90 8.59
N THR A 178 10.37 25.05 9.60
CA THR A 178 9.91 25.30 10.98
C THR A 178 10.90 26.10 11.83
N LYS A 179 12.06 26.45 11.29
CA LYS A 179 13.13 27.13 12.04
C LYS A 179 12.59 28.41 12.66
N ASN A 180 12.80 28.57 13.98
CA ASN A 180 12.31 29.68 14.81
C ASN A 180 10.80 29.72 15.10
N PHE A 181 10.01 28.79 14.56
CA PHE A 181 8.57 28.72 14.79
C PHE A 181 8.15 27.54 15.68
N VAL A 182 9.08 26.79 16.27
CA VAL A 182 8.76 25.64 17.14
C VAL A 182 8.10 26.07 18.45
N ASP A 183 8.47 27.23 19.00
CA ASP A 183 7.88 27.77 20.24
C ASP A 183 6.68 28.67 19.92
N TYR A 184 5.48 28.10 20.00
CA TYR A 184 4.23 28.79 19.67
C TYR A 184 3.84 29.89 20.67
N THR A 185 4.42 29.89 21.87
CA THR A 185 4.14 30.91 22.90
C THR A 185 4.68 32.29 22.52
N ARG A 186 5.64 32.33 21.59
CA ARG A 186 6.30 33.55 21.11
C ARG A 186 5.73 34.08 19.80
N TRP A 187 4.69 33.45 19.24
CA TRP A 187 4.14 33.84 17.95
C TRP A 187 3.34 35.13 18.04
N ASN A 188 3.65 36.09 17.17
CA ASN A 188 2.89 37.32 17.04
C ASN A 188 1.72 37.14 16.06
N PRO A 189 0.54 37.73 16.32
CA PRO A 189 -0.61 37.71 15.41
C PRO A 189 -0.30 38.08 13.95
N SER A 190 0.62 39.04 13.74
CA SER A 190 1.11 39.41 12.41
C SER A 190 1.81 38.28 11.64
N GLN A 191 2.31 37.25 12.34
CA GLN A 191 3.00 36.10 11.77
C GLN A 191 2.04 34.94 11.41
N PHE A 192 0.79 34.96 11.87
CA PHE A 192 -0.14 33.83 11.67
C PHE A 192 -0.33 33.44 10.19
N PRO A 193 -0.54 34.36 9.23
CA PRO A 193 -0.67 33.98 7.82
C PRO A 193 0.59 33.30 7.26
N PHE A 194 1.76 33.71 7.75
CA PHE A 194 3.04 33.11 7.34
C PHE A 194 3.22 31.70 7.94
N ILE A 195 2.85 31.52 9.22
CA ILE A 195 2.89 30.22 9.91
C ILE A 195 1.88 29.24 9.30
N GLU A 196 0.69 29.71 8.91
CA GLU A 196 -0.26 28.94 8.09
C GLU A 196 0.37 28.48 6.78
N GLY A 197 1.06 29.39 6.07
CA GLY A 197 1.82 29.06 4.87
C GLY A 197 2.89 27.98 5.09
N ILE A 198 3.68 28.08 6.17
CA ILE A 198 4.65 27.05 6.57
C ILE A 198 3.95 25.72 6.83
N THR A 199 2.86 25.74 7.60
CA THR A 199 2.10 24.55 7.96
C THR A 199 1.57 23.85 6.72
N ASN A 200 1.05 24.59 5.74
CA ASN A 200 0.60 24.05 4.46
C ASN A 200 1.75 23.39 3.68
N ARG A 201 2.92 24.05 3.54
CA ARG A 201 4.08 23.48 2.85
C ARG A 201 4.58 22.17 3.50
N ILE A 202 4.64 22.14 4.83
CA ILE A 202 5.03 20.93 5.58
C ILE A 202 3.98 19.83 5.41
N THR A 203 2.70 20.18 5.39
CA THR A 203 1.62 19.24 5.12
C THR A 203 1.78 18.61 3.74
N GLU A 204 2.06 19.41 2.70
CA GLU A 204 2.34 18.93 1.35
C GLU A 204 3.55 18.00 1.31
N LEU A 205 4.67 18.37 1.94
CA LEU A 205 5.85 17.51 2.08
C LEU A 205 5.49 16.16 2.71
N GLY A 206 4.64 16.18 3.75
CA GLY A 206 4.11 14.98 4.39
C GLY A 206 3.26 14.12 3.45
N ILE A 207 2.41 14.73 2.62
CA ILE A 207 1.57 14.02 1.64
C ILE A 207 2.46 13.34 0.58
N TYR A 208 3.43 14.06 0.01
CA TYR A 208 4.36 13.48 -0.96
C TYR A 208 5.19 12.35 -0.35
N TYR A 209 5.61 12.49 0.91
CA TYR A 209 6.29 11.41 1.62
C TYR A 209 5.42 10.15 1.72
N LYS A 210 4.13 10.29 2.09
CA LYS A 210 3.19 9.15 2.16
C LYS A 210 3.06 8.44 0.81
N GLN A 211 2.90 9.19 -0.27
CA GLN A 211 2.80 8.65 -1.63
C GLN A 211 4.06 7.86 -2.00
N ASN A 212 5.25 8.44 -1.78
CA ASN A 212 6.52 7.77 -2.03
C ASN A 212 6.70 6.47 -1.23
N VAL A 213 6.26 6.46 0.02
CA VAL A 213 6.29 5.26 0.87
C VAL A 213 5.38 4.17 0.31
N ASP A 214 4.16 4.53 -0.10
CA ASP A 214 3.21 3.58 -0.66
C ASP A 214 3.68 3.03 -2.01
N GLU A 215 4.20 3.88 -2.90
CA GLU A 215 4.79 3.46 -4.18
C GLU A 215 5.98 2.52 -3.99
N ALA A 216 6.85 2.79 -3.00
CA ALA A 216 7.99 1.94 -2.71
C ALA A 216 7.59 0.57 -2.15
N LEU A 217 6.48 0.50 -1.39
CA LEU A 217 5.97 -0.75 -0.81
C LEU A 217 5.11 -1.57 -1.77
N GLU A 218 4.51 -0.94 -2.77
CA GLU A 218 3.47 -1.57 -3.60
C GLU A 218 3.92 -2.84 -4.34
N PRO A 219 5.12 -2.91 -4.97
CA PRO A 219 5.56 -4.11 -5.66
C PRO A 219 5.62 -5.34 -4.72
N LEU A 220 6.19 -5.15 -3.53
CA LEU A 220 6.28 -6.21 -2.52
C LEU A 220 4.91 -6.56 -1.93
N ARG A 221 4.02 -5.57 -1.75
CA ARG A 221 2.63 -5.80 -1.30
C ARG A 221 1.86 -6.66 -2.29
N ILE A 222 1.98 -6.40 -3.59
CA ILE A 222 1.32 -7.19 -4.64
C ILE A 222 1.82 -8.64 -4.61
N THR A 223 3.14 -8.84 -4.58
CA THR A 223 3.74 -10.19 -4.50
C THR A 223 3.29 -10.93 -3.25
N LEU A 224 3.32 -10.27 -2.08
CA LEU A 224 2.88 -10.86 -0.82
C LEU A 224 1.40 -11.22 -0.83
N LYS A 225 0.55 -10.38 -1.43
CA LYS A 225 -0.89 -10.64 -1.57
C LYS A 225 -1.15 -11.87 -2.44
N GLU A 226 -0.40 -12.03 -3.52
CA GLU A 226 -0.51 -13.22 -4.39
C GLU A 226 -0.07 -14.49 -3.68
N VAL A 227 1.07 -14.45 -2.98
CA VAL A 227 1.54 -15.57 -2.15
C VAL A 227 0.49 -15.94 -1.11
N LYS A 228 -0.03 -14.94 -0.38
CA LYS A 228 -1.07 -15.17 0.63
C LYS A 228 -2.31 -15.82 0.02
N ARG A 229 -2.80 -15.34 -1.12
CA ARG A 229 -3.97 -15.93 -1.80
C ARG A 229 -3.77 -17.41 -2.12
N GLN A 230 -2.57 -17.78 -2.58
CA GLN A 230 -2.24 -19.18 -2.86
C GLN A 230 -2.22 -20.01 -1.56
N LEU A 231 -1.61 -19.49 -0.49
CA LEU A 231 -1.58 -20.13 0.82
C LEU A 231 -2.96 -20.29 1.46
N ASP A 232 -3.82 -19.27 1.38
CA ASP A 232 -5.20 -19.32 1.88
C ASP A 232 -5.98 -20.46 1.18
N GLY A 233 -5.72 -20.68 -0.12
CA GLY A 233 -6.26 -21.82 -0.86
C GLY A 233 -5.75 -23.17 -0.34
N LEU A 234 -4.47 -23.26 0.02
CA LEU A 234 -3.89 -24.48 0.60
C LEU A 234 -4.44 -24.74 2.01
N GLU A 235 -4.62 -23.68 2.79
CA GLU A 235 -5.21 -23.75 4.13
C GLU A 235 -6.65 -24.24 4.08
N TYR A 236 -7.43 -23.77 3.11
CA TYR A 236 -8.75 -24.32 2.85
C TYR A 236 -8.70 -25.84 2.64
N TYR A 237 -7.82 -26.35 1.79
CA TYR A 237 -7.70 -27.80 1.57
C TYR A 237 -7.17 -28.55 2.79
N LYS A 238 -6.21 -27.98 3.52
CA LYS A 238 -5.73 -28.55 4.79
C LYS A 238 -6.89 -28.75 5.76
N ASN A 239 -7.77 -27.76 5.89
CA ASN A 239 -8.92 -27.84 6.76
C ASN A 239 -9.95 -28.87 6.26
N GLN A 240 -10.16 -28.99 4.95
CA GLN A 240 -11.03 -30.04 4.39
C GLN A 240 -10.45 -31.46 4.58
N PHE A 241 -9.12 -31.59 4.64
CA PHE A 241 -8.45 -32.86 4.88
C PHE A 241 -8.51 -33.32 6.34
N THR A 242 -9.02 -32.54 7.31
CA THR A 242 -9.18 -33.04 8.69
C THR A 242 -10.15 -34.21 8.73
N ASP A 243 -11.27 -34.09 8.03
CA ASP A 243 -12.35 -35.10 7.98
C ASP A 243 -11.94 -36.37 7.22
N PHE A 244 -10.90 -36.26 6.39
CA PHE A 244 -10.30 -37.40 5.70
C PHE A 244 -9.72 -38.40 6.71
N TYR A 245 -8.98 -37.91 7.71
CA TYR A 245 -8.23 -38.77 8.62
C TYR A 245 -9.10 -39.58 9.57
N ASP A 246 -10.37 -39.19 9.74
CA ASP A 246 -11.36 -39.95 10.50
C ASP A 246 -11.85 -41.21 9.75
N ASN A 247 -11.75 -41.20 8.42
CA ASN A 247 -12.38 -42.20 7.54
C ASN A 247 -11.38 -42.95 6.65
N ALA A 248 -10.18 -42.40 6.45
CA ALA A 248 -9.14 -42.92 5.58
C ALA A 248 -7.75 -42.55 6.10
N GLN A 249 -6.71 -43.23 5.61
CA GLN A 249 -5.32 -42.97 5.98
C GLN A 249 -4.47 -42.81 4.72
N LEU A 250 -3.51 -41.88 4.75
CA LEU A 250 -2.53 -41.69 3.68
C LEU A 250 -1.50 -42.82 3.72
N ALA A 251 -1.20 -43.41 2.56
CA ALA A 251 -0.14 -44.40 2.41
C ALA A 251 1.24 -43.76 2.55
N VAL A 252 2.29 -44.58 2.75
CA VAL A 252 3.67 -44.08 2.83
C VAL A 252 4.05 -43.34 1.54
N GLY A 253 4.53 -42.11 1.68
CA GLY A 253 4.87 -41.22 0.56
C GLY A 253 3.66 -40.70 -0.23
N GLU A 254 2.44 -40.89 0.27
CA GLU A 254 1.24 -40.22 -0.23
C GLU A 254 1.12 -38.84 0.43
N LEU A 255 0.85 -37.82 -0.37
CA LEU A 255 0.79 -36.43 0.05
C LEU A 255 -0.55 -35.80 -0.39
N PRO A 256 -1.18 -35.00 0.49
CA PRO A 256 -2.43 -34.33 0.17
C PRO A 256 -2.21 -33.26 -0.91
N VAL A 257 -3.18 -33.15 -1.83
CA VAL A 257 -3.17 -32.15 -2.90
C VAL A 257 -4.34 -31.19 -2.74
N CYS A 258 -5.57 -31.67 -2.86
CA CYS A 258 -6.76 -30.86 -2.64
C CYS A 258 -7.97 -31.70 -2.21
N ALA A 259 -8.96 -31.05 -1.63
CA ALA A 259 -10.21 -31.66 -1.19
C ALA A 259 -11.39 -30.78 -1.62
N LEU A 260 -12.35 -31.37 -2.30
CA LEU A 260 -13.44 -30.65 -2.97
C LEU A 260 -14.77 -31.18 -2.44
N PRO A 261 -15.49 -30.43 -1.60
CA PRO A 261 -16.78 -30.85 -1.07
C PRO A 261 -17.89 -30.81 -2.14
N ASP A 262 -19.06 -31.33 -1.77
CA ASP A 262 -20.29 -31.32 -2.57
C ASP A 262 -20.16 -31.94 -3.97
N VAL A 263 -19.31 -32.96 -4.09
CA VAL A 263 -19.17 -33.75 -5.32
C VAL A 263 -20.18 -34.88 -5.29
N LYS A 264 -21.10 -34.85 -6.26
CA LYS A 264 -22.14 -35.83 -6.46
C LYS A 264 -21.79 -36.81 -7.56
N VAL A 265 -21.86 -38.11 -7.28
CA VAL A 265 -21.84 -39.15 -8.31
C VAL A 265 -23.22 -39.23 -8.95
N ASN A 266 -23.27 -39.22 -10.28
CA ASN A 266 -24.50 -39.28 -11.07
C ASN A 266 -24.64 -40.56 -11.89
N GLY A 267 -23.62 -41.42 -11.87
CA GLY A 267 -23.57 -42.63 -12.67
C GLY A 267 -22.15 -43.14 -12.79
N SER A 268 -22.01 -44.46 -12.82
CA SER A 268 -20.76 -45.16 -13.13
C SER A 268 -21.11 -46.50 -13.77
N ASP A 269 -20.22 -46.98 -14.63
CA ASP A 269 -20.41 -48.28 -15.28
C ASP A 269 -20.14 -49.46 -14.34
N PHE A 270 -19.56 -49.21 -13.16
CA PHE A 270 -19.06 -50.28 -12.28
C PHE A 270 -19.18 -50.01 -10.77
N LEU A 271 -19.53 -48.78 -10.33
CA LEU A 271 -19.75 -48.49 -8.91
C LEU A 271 -21.14 -48.93 -8.43
N LYS A 272 -21.19 -49.54 -7.23
CA LYS A 272 -22.45 -49.95 -6.58
C LYS A 272 -23.29 -48.77 -6.06
N ASN A 273 -22.63 -47.69 -5.65
CA ASN A 273 -23.26 -46.49 -5.07
C ASN A 273 -23.17 -45.31 -6.04
N ASP A 274 -24.03 -45.31 -7.06
CA ASP A 274 -23.99 -44.37 -8.20
C ASP A 274 -24.63 -42.98 -7.93
N LYS A 275 -25.13 -42.75 -6.71
CA LYS A 275 -25.88 -41.53 -6.31
C LYS A 275 -25.40 -40.89 -5.00
N ALA A 276 -24.14 -41.07 -4.64
CA ALA A 276 -23.56 -40.52 -3.42
C ALA A 276 -23.18 -39.03 -3.57
N ILE A 277 -23.21 -38.27 -2.46
CA ILE A 277 -22.76 -36.87 -2.38
C ILE A 277 -21.75 -36.78 -1.24
N GLY A 278 -20.56 -36.26 -1.52
CA GLY A 278 -19.53 -36.15 -0.50
C GLY A 278 -18.33 -35.33 -0.95
N THR A 279 -17.20 -35.55 -0.29
CA THR A 279 -15.95 -34.82 -0.53
C THR A 279 -15.01 -35.66 -1.38
N LEU A 280 -14.57 -35.09 -2.50
CA LEU A 280 -13.56 -35.66 -3.38
C LEU A 280 -12.18 -35.23 -2.90
N TYR A 281 -11.41 -36.20 -2.41
CA TYR A 281 -10.02 -36.03 -2.01
C TYR A 281 -9.10 -36.41 -3.15
N VAL A 282 -8.11 -35.56 -3.40
CA VAL A 282 -7.05 -35.75 -4.38
C VAL A 282 -5.72 -35.78 -3.65
N THR A 283 -4.96 -36.84 -3.86
CA THR A 283 -3.58 -36.97 -3.40
C THR A 283 -2.65 -37.10 -4.59
N ASN A 284 -1.33 -37.06 -4.35
CA ASN A 284 -0.35 -37.33 -5.41
C ASN A 284 -0.41 -38.78 -5.96
N LYS A 285 -1.17 -39.69 -5.32
CA LYS A 285 -1.25 -41.11 -5.72
C LYS A 285 -2.64 -41.58 -6.12
N ARG A 286 -3.72 -41.00 -5.58
CA ARG A 286 -5.09 -41.49 -5.80
C ARG A 286 -6.16 -40.41 -5.68
N LEU A 287 -7.35 -40.76 -6.18
CA LEU A 287 -8.60 -40.01 -6.11
C LEU A 287 -9.57 -40.80 -5.24
N LEU A 288 -10.10 -40.19 -4.19
CA LEU A 288 -11.07 -40.84 -3.30
C LEU A 288 -12.29 -39.98 -3.13
N LEU A 289 -13.48 -40.60 -3.12
CA LEU A 289 -14.71 -39.93 -2.72
C LEU A 289 -15.23 -40.56 -1.43
N ILE A 290 -15.32 -39.76 -0.39
CA ILE A 290 -15.94 -40.16 0.89
C ILE A 290 -17.27 -39.43 0.99
N ALA A 291 -18.34 -40.19 1.20
CA ALA A 291 -19.69 -39.65 1.22
C ALA A 291 -20.51 -40.27 2.35
N GLU A 292 -21.53 -39.52 2.75
CA GLU A 292 -22.53 -39.99 3.70
C GLU A 292 -23.50 -40.95 2.99
N THR A 293 -23.55 -42.20 3.42
CA THR A 293 -24.45 -43.24 2.90
C THR A 293 -25.46 -43.69 3.95
N GLY A 294 -26.63 -44.16 3.49
CA GLY A 294 -27.71 -44.67 4.34
C GLY A 294 -28.85 -43.67 4.61
N ARG A 295 -30.11 -44.16 4.58
CA ARG A 295 -31.31 -43.32 4.80
C ARG A 295 -31.68 -43.13 6.28
N VAL A 296 -31.40 -44.12 7.13
CA VAL A 296 -31.86 -44.18 8.54
C VAL A 296 -30.68 -44.09 9.52
N ARG A 297 -29.56 -44.73 9.21
CA ARG A 297 -28.28 -44.54 9.92
C ARG A 297 -27.29 -44.02 8.90
N ARG A 298 -27.01 -42.72 8.99
CA ARG A 298 -26.05 -42.08 8.12
C ARG A 298 -24.64 -42.46 8.57
N LYS A 299 -23.82 -42.97 7.66
CA LYS A 299 -22.44 -43.37 7.92
C LYS A 299 -21.55 -42.83 6.81
N MET A 300 -20.38 -42.31 7.18
CA MET A 300 -19.38 -41.92 6.20
C MET A 300 -18.69 -43.16 5.63
N GLU A 301 -18.71 -43.31 4.31
CA GLU A 301 -18.11 -44.45 3.62
C GLU A 301 -17.34 -43.99 2.39
N VAL A 302 -16.25 -44.72 2.09
CA VAL A 302 -15.48 -44.54 0.86
C VAL A 302 -16.30 -45.12 -0.30
N ILE A 303 -16.78 -44.24 -1.19
CA ILE A 303 -17.57 -44.61 -2.37
C ILE A 303 -16.66 -45.18 -3.46
N PHE A 304 -15.51 -44.54 -3.65
CA PHE A 304 -14.46 -45.04 -4.51
C PHE A 304 -13.09 -44.58 -4.04
N ASP A 305 -12.08 -45.38 -4.38
CA ASP A 305 -10.66 -45.10 -4.20
C ASP A 305 -9.93 -45.62 -5.45
N PHE A 306 -9.44 -44.71 -6.28
CA PHE A 306 -8.78 -45.03 -7.52
C PHE A 306 -7.35 -44.48 -7.56
N PRO A 307 -6.36 -45.33 -7.89
CA PRO A 307 -5.02 -44.85 -8.24
C PRO A 307 -5.09 -43.79 -9.34
N LEU A 308 -4.38 -42.67 -9.15
CA LEU A 308 -4.38 -41.54 -10.08
C LEU A 308 -3.85 -41.94 -11.47
N ILE A 309 -2.95 -42.93 -11.51
CA ILE A 309 -2.43 -43.55 -12.75
C ILE A 309 -3.53 -44.25 -13.58
N TYR A 310 -4.70 -44.52 -13.01
CA TYR A 310 -5.83 -45.10 -13.73
C TYR A 310 -6.72 -44.05 -14.39
N LEU A 311 -6.59 -42.77 -14.05
CA LEU A 311 -7.28 -41.68 -14.72
C LEU A 311 -6.62 -41.35 -16.06
N LYS A 312 -7.33 -41.63 -17.16
CA LYS A 312 -6.87 -41.35 -18.53
C LYS A 312 -7.09 -39.88 -18.89
N SER A 313 -8.33 -39.41 -18.78
CA SER A 313 -8.74 -38.05 -19.09
C SER A 313 -9.91 -37.60 -18.21
N LEU A 314 -10.16 -36.29 -18.21
CA LEU A 314 -11.29 -35.65 -17.58
C LEU A 314 -12.02 -34.82 -18.63
N GLU A 315 -13.29 -35.12 -18.87
CA GLU A 315 -14.08 -34.52 -19.94
C GLU A 315 -15.33 -33.82 -19.39
N GLU A 316 -15.75 -32.73 -20.03
CA GLU A 316 -17.04 -32.10 -19.75
C GLU A 316 -18.11 -32.73 -20.65
N ASP A 317 -19.17 -33.25 -20.03
CA ASP A 317 -20.33 -33.82 -20.73
C ASP A 317 -21.62 -33.01 -20.43
N GLY A 318 -22.41 -32.74 -21.47
CA GLY A 318 -23.70 -32.05 -21.40
C GLY A 318 -23.67 -30.52 -21.62
N ARG A 319 -24.69 -30.00 -22.32
CA ARG A 319 -24.81 -28.56 -22.68
C ARG A 319 -25.41 -27.66 -21.58
N LEU A 320 -26.37 -28.17 -20.80
CA LEU A 320 -27.15 -27.38 -19.81
C LEU A 320 -26.80 -27.70 -18.35
N ARG A 321 -26.35 -28.92 -18.08
CA ARG A 321 -25.81 -29.34 -16.77
C ARG A 321 -24.50 -30.06 -17.02
N LYS A 322 -23.43 -29.28 -17.19
CA LYS A 322 -22.08 -29.81 -17.39
C LYS A 322 -21.71 -30.75 -16.25
N ARG A 323 -21.52 -32.02 -16.58
CA ARG A 323 -21.01 -33.08 -15.71
C ARG A 323 -19.55 -33.28 -16.05
N LEU A 324 -18.74 -33.64 -15.08
CA LEU A 324 -17.38 -34.09 -15.36
C LEU A 324 -17.39 -35.61 -15.46
N VAL A 325 -16.74 -36.13 -16.49
CA VAL A 325 -16.57 -37.56 -16.73
C VAL A 325 -15.12 -37.90 -16.44
N LEU A 326 -14.90 -38.66 -15.36
CA LEU A 326 -13.62 -39.24 -15.03
C LEU A 326 -13.47 -40.53 -15.84
N LYS A 327 -12.64 -40.51 -16.88
CA LYS A 327 -12.37 -41.69 -17.70
C LYS A 327 -11.28 -42.53 -17.04
N LEU A 328 -11.66 -43.62 -16.40
CA LEU A 328 -10.74 -44.51 -15.71
C LEU A 328 -10.37 -45.71 -16.60
N LYS A 329 -9.42 -46.54 -16.16
CA LYS A 329 -9.09 -47.80 -16.86
C LYS A 329 -10.26 -48.80 -16.85
N GLN A 330 -11.08 -48.78 -15.80
CA GLN A 330 -12.14 -49.77 -15.53
C GLN A 330 -13.53 -49.34 -16.04
N GLY A 331 -13.69 -48.09 -16.47
CA GLY A 331 -14.95 -47.52 -16.92
C GLY A 331 -15.02 -46.02 -16.59
N ASP A 332 -16.17 -45.41 -16.84
CA ASP A 332 -16.36 -43.98 -16.62
C ASP A 332 -17.12 -43.70 -15.32
N VAL A 333 -16.75 -42.61 -14.63
CA VAL A 333 -17.49 -42.09 -13.47
C VAL A 333 -17.95 -40.67 -13.78
N ARG A 334 -19.27 -40.45 -13.76
CA ARG A 334 -19.88 -39.16 -14.02
C ARG A 334 -20.15 -38.44 -12.71
N ILE A 335 -19.56 -37.27 -12.52
CA ILE A 335 -19.73 -36.43 -11.33
C ILE A 335 -20.39 -35.08 -11.66
N SER A 336 -21.10 -34.52 -10.69
CA SER A 336 -21.60 -33.15 -10.67
C SER A 336 -21.07 -32.43 -9.46
N CYS A 337 -20.68 -31.18 -9.65
CA CYS A 337 -20.12 -30.33 -8.61
C CYS A 337 -20.41 -28.85 -8.91
N SER A 338 -19.99 -27.96 -8.02
CA SER A 338 -20.10 -26.51 -8.24
C SER A 338 -19.30 -26.06 -9.48
N ASP A 339 -19.67 -24.93 -10.08
CA ASP A 339 -18.94 -24.41 -11.26
C ASP A 339 -17.50 -23.99 -10.91
N GLN A 340 -17.23 -23.62 -9.66
CA GLN A 340 -15.87 -23.38 -9.17
C GLN A 340 -15.08 -24.68 -9.13
N THR A 341 -15.63 -25.74 -8.54
CA THR A 341 -15.01 -27.07 -8.49
C THR A 341 -14.72 -27.59 -9.90
N LYS A 342 -15.64 -27.38 -10.86
CA LYS A 342 -15.43 -27.80 -12.25
C LYS A 342 -14.24 -27.14 -12.91
N LYS A 343 -14.03 -25.84 -12.67
CA LYS A 343 -12.91 -25.10 -13.24
C LYS A 343 -11.58 -25.51 -12.62
N VAL A 344 -11.56 -25.84 -11.34
CA VAL A 344 -10.34 -26.04 -10.55
C VAL A 344 -9.87 -27.50 -10.53
N LEU A 345 -10.79 -28.47 -10.55
CA LEU A 345 -10.47 -29.89 -10.48
C LEU A 345 -9.48 -30.38 -11.58
N PRO A 346 -9.61 -29.99 -12.87
CA PRO A 346 -8.65 -30.40 -13.90
C PRO A 346 -7.22 -29.98 -13.57
N ASP A 347 -7.03 -28.72 -13.14
CA ASP A 347 -5.72 -28.16 -12.81
C ASP A 347 -5.08 -28.90 -11.63
N TYR A 348 -5.86 -29.19 -10.57
CA TYR A 348 -5.34 -29.93 -9.42
C TYR A 348 -5.05 -31.40 -9.72
N ILE A 349 -5.81 -32.04 -10.61
CA ILE A 349 -5.46 -33.37 -11.12
C ILE A 349 -4.13 -33.32 -11.88
N GLU A 350 -3.90 -32.29 -12.70
CA GLU A 350 -2.62 -32.15 -13.40
C GLU A 350 -1.46 -31.93 -12.42
N ILE A 351 -1.65 -31.07 -11.41
CA ILE A 351 -0.69 -30.87 -10.32
C ILE A 351 -0.41 -32.20 -9.61
N ALA A 352 -1.44 -32.98 -9.27
CA ALA A 352 -1.29 -34.28 -8.63
C ALA A 352 -0.52 -35.28 -9.51
N ARG A 353 -0.77 -35.31 -10.83
CA ARG A 353 -0.06 -36.19 -11.77
C ARG A 353 1.40 -35.81 -11.94
N LYS A 354 1.72 -34.53 -11.84
CA LYS A 354 3.08 -33.98 -12.00
C LYS A 354 3.67 -33.53 -10.67
N PHE A 355 3.23 -34.10 -9.54
CA PHE A 355 3.50 -33.57 -8.20
C PHE A 355 4.99 -33.41 -7.90
N GLU A 356 5.83 -34.32 -8.39
CA GLU A 356 7.29 -34.25 -8.28
C GLU A 356 7.91 -32.97 -8.87
N ARG A 357 7.26 -32.32 -9.83
CA ARG A 357 7.72 -31.03 -10.40
C ARG A 357 7.38 -29.84 -9.52
N TYR A 358 6.36 -29.99 -8.67
CA TYR A 358 5.77 -28.90 -7.89
C TYR A 358 6.09 -29.01 -6.39
N ILE A 359 6.59 -30.16 -5.94
CA ILE A 359 6.87 -30.47 -4.54
C ILE A 359 8.07 -29.66 -4.01
N GLN A 360 7.91 -29.12 -2.81
CA GLN A 360 9.02 -28.62 -2.00
C GLN A 360 9.62 -29.78 -1.21
N THR A 361 10.85 -30.17 -1.56
CA THR A 361 11.60 -31.24 -0.86
C THR A 361 12.55 -30.72 0.22
N ASP A 362 12.93 -29.45 0.13
CA ASP A 362 13.89 -28.86 1.06
C ASP A 362 13.19 -28.30 2.31
N MET A 363 13.06 -29.16 3.32
CA MET A 363 12.54 -28.77 4.64
C MET A 363 13.54 -27.94 5.47
N LYS A 364 14.84 -27.94 5.11
CA LYS A 364 15.82 -27.06 5.77
C LYS A 364 15.57 -25.61 5.38
N ARG A 365 15.24 -25.36 4.11
CA ARG A 365 14.80 -24.05 3.63
C ARG A 365 13.59 -23.51 4.40
N VAL A 366 12.59 -24.36 4.64
CA VAL A 366 11.39 -24.00 5.43
C VAL A 366 11.75 -23.62 6.87
N ARG A 367 12.66 -24.36 7.50
CA ARG A 367 13.14 -24.04 8.87
C ARG A 367 13.96 -22.74 8.90
N LYS A 368 14.78 -22.48 7.87
CA LYS A 368 15.50 -21.22 7.74
C LYS A 368 14.52 -20.04 7.64
N LEU A 369 13.49 -20.17 6.80
CA LEU A 369 12.41 -19.20 6.71
C LEU A 369 11.75 -18.95 8.07
N GLU A 370 11.44 -20.01 8.83
CA GLU A 370 10.87 -19.87 10.17
C GLU A 370 11.76 -19.02 11.10
N GLN A 371 13.06 -19.30 11.14
CA GLN A 371 14.05 -18.64 12.01
C GLN A 371 14.38 -17.20 11.60
N GLU A 372 14.26 -16.86 10.32
CA GLU A 372 14.62 -15.55 9.81
C GLU A 372 13.60 -14.48 10.22
N GLU A 373 13.90 -13.75 11.29
CA GLU A 373 13.10 -12.60 11.74
C GLU A 373 13.68 -11.29 11.22
N MET A 374 12.82 -10.49 10.60
CA MET A 374 13.21 -9.17 10.11
C MET A 374 12.79 -8.11 11.11
N SER A 375 13.78 -7.42 11.67
CA SER A 375 13.58 -6.27 12.54
C SER A 375 13.43 -5.00 11.71
N ILE A 376 12.42 -4.20 12.02
CA ILE A 376 12.21 -2.83 11.48
C ILE A 376 12.48 -1.74 12.53
N SER A 377 13.02 -2.15 13.69
CA SER A 377 13.16 -1.30 14.88
C SER A 377 14.13 -0.15 14.65
N ASP A 378 15.17 -0.37 13.86
CA ASP A 378 16.12 0.64 13.41
C ASP A 378 15.46 1.82 12.68
N VAL A 379 14.59 1.54 11.70
CA VAL A 379 13.87 2.59 10.95
C VAL A 379 12.86 3.29 11.84
N ARG A 380 12.19 2.55 12.74
CA ARG A 380 11.28 3.13 13.74
C ARG A 380 12.03 4.14 14.61
N LEU A 381 13.12 3.71 15.26
CA LEU A 381 13.90 4.55 16.16
C LEU A 381 14.48 5.76 15.43
N LYS A 382 14.96 5.59 14.19
CA LYS A 382 15.42 6.70 13.35
C LYS A 382 14.30 7.73 13.11
N ILE A 383 13.12 7.28 12.70
CA ILE A 383 11.98 8.17 12.41
C ILE A 383 11.44 8.84 13.68
N GLU A 384 11.29 8.09 14.78
CA GLU A 384 10.86 8.65 16.06
C GLU A 384 11.86 9.68 16.60
N GLY A 385 13.16 9.44 16.45
CA GLY A 385 14.21 10.39 16.81
C GLY A 385 14.13 11.69 16.00
N MET A 386 13.88 11.60 14.69
CA MET A 386 13.70 12.79 13.85
C MET A 386 12.46 13.60 14.23
N VAL A 387 11.34 12.92 14.49
CA VAL A 387 10.10 13.57 14.95
C VAL A 387 10.33 14.25 16.30
N TYR A 388 11.01 13.60 17.23
CA TYR A 388 11.35 14.19 18.52
C TYR A 388 12.25 15.43 18.36
N SER A 389 13.26 15.37 17.48
CA SER A 389 14.12 16.51 17.18
C SER A 389 13.37 17.71 16.59
N LEU A 390 12.40 17.46 15.70
CA LEU A 390 11.58 18.51 15.08
C LEU A 390 10.61 19.19 16.05
N LEU A 391 10.12 18.43 17.02
CA LEU A 391 9.14 18.91 18.01
C LEU A 391 9.79 19.44 19.29
N SER A 392 11.10 19.24 19.48
CA SER A 392 11.81 19.72 20.66
C SER A 392 12.23 21.18 20.48
N PRO A 393 11.74 22.12 21.33
CA PRO A 393 12.09 23.53 21.25
C PRO A 393 13.55 23.84 21.61
N ASN A 394 14.32 22.84 22.08
CA ASN A 394 15.69 23.00 22.57
C ASN A 394 16.78 22.31 21.73
N SER A 395 16.50 21.88 20.50
CA SER A 395 17.61 21.47 19.61
C SER A 395 18.36 22.70 19.11
N LYS A 396 19.27 23.22 19.96
CA LYS A 396 20.48 23.82 19.41
C LYS A 396 21.06 22.73 18.52
N HIS A 397 21.07 22.98 17.21
CA HIS A 397 21.99 22.25 16.34
C HIS A 397 23.36 22.39 16.99
N ASP A 398 23.86 21.32 17.59
CA ASP A 398 25.29 21.15 17.79
C ASP A 398 25.88 21.14 16.38
N GLU A 399 26.24 22.32 15.88
CA GLU A 399 27.36 22.41 14.96
C GLU A 399 28.51 21.64 15.61
N PRO A 400 29.14 20.69 14.90
CA PRO A 400 30.33 20.04 15.43
C PRO A 400 31.38 21.13 15.63
N ARG A 401 31.55 21.58 16.87
CA ARG A 401 32.66 22.45 17.25
C ARG A 401 33.95 21.72 16.82
N PRO A 402 34.84 22.34 16.05
CA PRO A 402 36.14 21.76 15.80
C PRO A 402 36.79 21.58 17.17
N VAL A 403 37.12 20.33 17.51
CA VAL A 403 37.85 20.00 18.72
C VAL A 403 39.24 20.60 18.53
N ASP A 404 39.41 21.80 19.09
CA ASP A 404 40.71 22.45 19.21
C ASP A 404 41.48 21.71 20.32
N THR A 405 42.10 20.58 19.96
CA THR A 405 43.05 19.87 20.82
C THR A 405 44.32 20.70 20.94
N ARG A 406 44.30 21.70 21.82
CA ARG A 406 45.52 22.20 22.47
C ARG A 406 45.60 21.61 23.86
N PHE A 407 46.14 20.39 23.94
CA PHE A 407 46.78 19.92 25.16
C PHE A 407 48.28 20.12 24.99
N GLU A 408 48.79 21.16 25.64
CA GLU A 408 50.20 21.34 25.93
C GLU A 408 50.71 20.18 26.80
N ARG A 409 51.69 19.44 26.28
CA ARG A 409 52.64 18.66 27.08
C ARG A 409 54.04 18.84 26.49
N PRO A 410 55.02 19.34 27.24
CA PRO A 410 56.43 19.20 26.92
C PRO A 410 57.07 18.09 27.80
N PRO A 411 58.34 17.72 27.60
CA PRO A 411 58.86 17.01 26.44
C PRO A 411 59.57 15.72 26.86
N GLN A 412 59.64 14.70 25.99
CA GLN A 412 60.60 13.60 26.19
C GLN A 412 61.30 13.21 24.89
N GLN A 413 62.61 13.11 25.03
CA GLN A 413 63.64 13.13 24.00
C GLN A 413 64.10 11.70 23.65
N TRP A 414 64.03 11.37 22.34
CA TRP A 414 64.92 10.50 21.53
C TRP A 414 65.08 8.99 21.91
N PRO A 415 65.57 8.10 21.01
CA PRO A 415 66.15 8.32 19.68
C PRO A 415 65.60 7.43 18.53
N HIS A 416 65.85 7.88 17.30
CA HIS A 416 65.76 7.09 16.07
C HIS A 416 66.70 5.86 16.09
N PRO A 417 66.33 4.82 15.32
CA PRO A 417 67.24 4.35 14.27
C PRO A 417 66.59 4.23 12.90
N ARG A 418 67.44 4.42 11.89
CA ARG A 418 67.17 4.42 10.45
C ARG A 418 67.06 3.00 9.87
N TYR A 419 66.48 2.95 8.66
CA TYR A 419 66.50 1.92 7.62
C TYR A 419 65.58 0.70 7.81
N GLN A 420 64.56 0.57 6.96
CA GLN A 420 64.70 -0.19 5.71
C GLN A 420 63.48 -0.01 4.78
N THR A 421 63.84 0.17 3.51
CA THR A 421 63.04 0.18 2.30
C THR A 421 62.23 -1.10 2.13
N GLY A 422 60.92 -0.96 1.91
CA GLY A 422 60.04 -2.03 1.45
C GLY A 422 59.10 -1.50 0.37
N ASN A 423 59.50 -1.65 -0.89
CA ASN A 423 58.64 -1.51 -2.06
C ASN A 423 57.49 -2.53 -1.98
N VAL A 424 56.25 -2.05 -2.07
CA VAL A 424 55.09 -2.87 -2.48
C VAL A 424 54.42 -2.15 -3.65
N PRO A 425 54.15 -2.82 -4.78
CA PRO A 425 53.85 -2.18 -6.05
C PRO A 425 52.36 -1.85 -6.16
N PHE A 426 52.05 -0.58 -6.39
CA PHE A 426 50.72 -0.18 -6.85
C PHE A 426 50.60 -0.53 -8.34
N GLY A 427 49.80 -1.57 -8.62
CA GLY A 427 49.32 -1.88 -9.96
C GLY A 427 48.41 -0.76 -10.46
N ALA A 428 48.73 -0.30 -11.68
CA ALA A 428 47.98 0.69 -12.44
C ALA A 428 46.58 0.19 -12.80
N GLY A 429 45.55 1.00 -12.53
CA GLY A 429 44.18 0.66 -12.91
C GLY A 429 43.10 1.69 -12.57
N TYR A 430 43.46 2.89 -12.08
CA TYR A 430 42.48 3.97 -11.93
C TYR A 430 42.67 4.99 -13.05
N ALA A 431 41.67 5.01 -13.92
CA ALA A 431 41.42 6.02 -14.93
C ALA A 431 41.48 7.42 -14.30
N THR A 432 42.15 8.35 -14.97
CA THR A 432 42.21 9.75 -14.52
C THR A 432 40.82 10.39 -14.64
N PRO A 433 40.49 11.38 -13.79
CA PRO A 433 39.18 12.04 -13.80
C PRO A 433 38.75 12.58 -15.17
N ASP A 434 39.71 12.92 -16.03
CA ASP A 434 39.46 13.45 -17.37
C ASP A 434 38.98 12.37 -18.36
N SER A 435 39.42 11.11 -18.24
CA SER A 435 38.94 10.04 -19.14
C SER A 435 37.50 9.62 -18.82
N PHE A 436 37.04 9.80 -17.57
CA PHE A 436 35.64 9.57 -17.21
C PHE A 436 34.72 10.65 -17.77
N ARG A 437 35.20 11.90 -17.90
CA ARG A 437 34.44 13.02 -18.45
C ARG A 437 34.25 12.89 -19.96
N ASP A 438 35.30 12.51 -20.68
CA ASP A 438 35.24 12.25 -22.13
C ASP A 438 34.37 11.03 -22.49
N GLU A 439 34.31 10.03 -21.61
CA GLU A 439 33.46 8.84 -21.78
C GLU A 439 31.99 9.14 -21.45
N LEU A 440 31.72 10.07 -20.53
CA LEU A 440 30.38 10.59 -20.24
C LEU A 440 29.85 11.48 -21.38
N GLU A 441 30.71 12.31 -21.98
CA GLU A 441 30.34 13.16 -23.12
C GLU A 441 30.07 12.33 -24.39
N ARG A 442 30.74 11.18 -24.58
CA ARG A 442 30.40 10.22 -25.64
C ARG A 442 29.11 9.45 -25.40
N THR A 443 28.76 9.13 -24.16
CA THR A 443 27.51 8.42 -23.85
C THR A 443 26.29 9.33 -23.85
N LEU A 444 26.46 10.64 -23.62
CA LEU A 444 25.37 11.63 -23.66
C LEU A 444 25.20 12.31 -25.03
N GLY A 445 26.18 12.21 -25.93
CA GLY A 445 26.21 12.92 -27.20
C GLY A 445 25.87 12.09 -28.44
N ARG A 446 24.68 11.46 -28.54
CA ARG A 446 24.06 11.06 -29.83
C ARG A 446 22.63 10.51 -29.69
N GLN A 447 21.65 11.41 -29.55
CA GLN A 447 20.47 11.47 -30.43
C GLN A 447 19.64 12.70 -30.07
N SER A 448 19.88 13.74 -30.87
CA SER A 448 19.04 14.90 -31.03
C SER A 448 17.76 14.54 -31.79
N GLU A 449 16.62 14.57 -31.08
CA GLU A 449 15.29 14.87 -31.62
C GLU A 449 14.60 15.91 -30.70
N PRO A 450 13.71 16.75 -31.25
CA PRO A 450 13.54 18.11 -30.76
C PRO A 450 12.72 18.22 -29.47
N ASN A 451 13.18 19.12 -28.60
CA ASN A 451 12.49 19.66 -27.43
C ASN A 451 11.00 19.91 -27.70
N ARG A 452 10.15 19.17 -26.99
CA ARG A 452 8.81 19.64 -26.62
C ARG A 452 8.85 20.02 -25.15
N ASP A 453 8.78 21.32 -24.89
CA ASP A 453 8.55 21.87 -23.57
C ASP A 453 7.33 21.22 -22.93
N TYR A 454 7.56 20.53 -21.81
CA TYR A 454 6.52 19.86 -21.05
C TYR A 454 5.80 20.88 -20.17
N ASN A 455 4.83 21.58 -20.75
CA ASN A 455 3.85 22.37 -20.01
C ASN A 455 2.70 21.44 -19.55
N PRO A 456 2.49 21.18 -18.24
CA PRO A 456 1.55 20.15 -17.77
C PRO A 456 0.06 20.46 -18.03
N GLN A 457 -0.27 21.63 -18.58
CA GLN A 457 -1.64 22.11 -18.76
C GLN A 457 -2.20 21.99 -20.19
N TYR A 458 -1.46 21.40 -21.13
CA TYR A 458 -1.97 21.17 -22.49
C TYR A 458 -1.60 19.77 -22.98
N ARG A 459 -2.46 18.78 -22.68
CA ARG A 459 -2.43 17.51 -23.43
C ARG A 459 -3.18 17.74 -24.74
N PRO A 460 -2.51 17.77 -25.92
CA PRO A 460 -3.24 17.74 -27.18
C PRO A 460 -4.10 16.47 -27.20
N GLN A 461 -5.39 16.62 -27.50
CA GLN A 461 -6.27 15.47 -27.75
C GLN A 461 -5.67 14.65 -28.89
N VAL A 462 -5.07 13.51 -28.56
CA VAL A 462 -4.58 12.56 -29.55
C VAL A 462 -5.79 12.06 -30.32
N SER A 463 -5.80 12.19 -31.65
CA SER A 463 -6.93 11.73 -32.47
C SER A 463 -7.12 10.20 -32.35
N ILE A 464 -8.36 9.73 -32.42
CA ILE A 464 -8.72 8.30 -32.44
C ILE A 464 -7.94 7.57 -33.55
N ASP A 465 -7.72 8.21 -34.70
CA ASP A 465 -6.98 7.63 -35.84
C ASP A 465 -5.49 7.45 -35.54
N ALA A 466 -4.91 8.27 -34.66
CA ALA A 466 -3.53 8.09 -34.21
C ALA A 466 -3.44 6.91 -33.24
N LEU A 467 -4.36 6.83 -32.27
CA LEU A 467 -4.42 5.71 -31.33
C LEU A 467 -4.65 4.35 -32.03
N GLN A 468 -5.50 4.31 -33.06
CA GLN A 468 -5.72 3.11 -33.87
C GLN A 468 -4.46 2.66 -34.62
N ARG A 469 -3.72 3.61 -35.24
CA ARG A 469 -2.44 3.32 -35.89
C ARG A 469 -1.40 2.81 -34.91
N ASP A 470 -1.31 3.43 -33.74
CA ASP A 470 -0.41 3.00 -32.67
C ASP A 470 -0.80 1.60 -32.16
N ALA A 471 -2.08 1.28 -32.08
CA ALA A 471 -2.55 -0.04 -31.65
C ALA A 471 -2.17 -1.14 -32.67
N GLU A 472 -2.20 -0.83 -33.97
CA GLU A 472 -1.77 -1.73 -35.03
C GLU A 472 -0.25 -1.92 -35.04
N SER A 473 0.51 -0.83 -34.84
CA SER A 473 1.97 -0.86 -34.67
C SER A 473 2.39 -1.74 -33.49
N ILE A 474 1.77 -1.56 -32.31
CA ILE A 474 2.04 -2.37 -31.11
C ILE A 474 1.70 -3.84 -31.35
N ARG A 475 0.59 -4.15 -32.06
CA ARG A 475 0.24 -5.54 -32.41
C ARG A 475 1.28 -6.18 -33.33
N GLN A 476 1.81 -5.43 -34.29
CA GLN A 476 2.85 -5.92 -35.19
C GLN A 476 4.16 -6.18 -34.42
N ALA A 477 4.56 -5.25 -33.55
CA ALA A 477 5.74 -5.40 -32.70
C ALA A 477 5.62 -6.59 -31.73
N LEU A 478 4.43 -6.85 -31.18
CA LEU A 478 4.16 -8.03 -30.35
C LEU A 478 4.33 -9.33 -31.14
N ARG A 479 3.79 -9.40 -32.37
CA ARG A 479 3.96 -10.58 -33.24
C ARG A 479 5.44 -10.81 -33.59
N GLU A 480 6.14 -9.76 -33.96
CA GLU A 480 7.57 -9.82 -34.29
C GLU A 480 8.40 -10.29 -33.08
N THR A 481 8.14 -9.75 -31.89
CA THR A 481 8.82 -10.15 -30.66
C THR A 481 8.60 -11.64 -30.34
N VAL A 482 7.40 -12.16 -30.59
CA VAL A 482 7.09 -13.60 -30.43
C VAL A 482 7.78 -14.44 -31.51
N HIS A 483 7.84 -13.97 -32.75
CA HIS A 483 8.57 -14.64 -33.83
C HIS A 483 10.07 -14.72 -33.53
N LEU A 484 10.69 -13.62 -33.08
CA LEU A 484 12.11 -13.57 -32.73
C LEU A 484 12.45 -14.54 -31.58
N LEU A 485 11.57 -14.72 -30.60
CA LEU A 485 11.75 -15.73 -29.56
C LEU A 485 11.64 -17.16 -30.13
N ARG A 486 10.64 -17.42 -30.98
CA ARG A 486 10.43 -18.75 -31.60
C ARG A 486 11.59 -19.17 -32.51
N ASP A 487 12.19 -18.21 -33.21
CA ASP A 487 13.31 -18.43 -34.11
C ASP A 487 14.66 -18.49 -33.37
N GLY A 488 14.66 -18.38 -32.03
CA GLY A 488 15.87 -18.41 -31.20
C GLY A 488 16.77 -17.18 -31.37
N ARG A 489 16.27 -16.11 -32.01
CA ARG A 489 17.00 -14.87 -32.28
C ARG A 489 16.92 -13.86 -31.14
N LEU A 490 16.12 -14.15 -30.11
CA LEU A 490 15.93 -13.29 -28.94
C LEU A 490 16.15 -14.09 -27.66
N VAL A 491 16.99 -13.57 -26.77
CA VAL A 491 17.21 -14.15 -25.43
C VAL A 491 15.93 -14.00 -24.60
N THR A 492 15.65 -14.97 -23.73
CA THR A 492 14.43 -15.02 -22.92
C THR A 492 14.24 -13.77 -22.04
N GLU A 493 15.31 -13.23 -21.49
CA GLU A 493 15.29 -12.01 -20.68
C GLU A 493 14.90 -10.77 -21.49
N ASP A 494 15.44 -10.63 -22.70
CA ASP A 494 15.08 -9.55 -23.62
C ASP A 494 13.66 -9.68 -24.15
N PHE A 495 13.19 -10.91 -24.36
CA PHE A 495 11.79 -11.17 -24.68
C PHE A 495 10.86 -10.69 -23.55
N ILE A 496 11.14 -11.06 -22.30
CA ILE A 496 10.30 -10.69 -21.16
C ILE A 496 10.23 -9.16 -21.03
N ARG A 497 11.37 -8.47 -21.15
CA ARG A 497 11.43 -6.99 -21.09
C ARG A 497 10.60 -6.35 -22.21
N ARG A 498 10.88 -6.68 -23.47
CA ARG A 498 10.20 -6.10 -24.64
C ARG A 498 8.71 -6.42 -24.66
N TYR A 499 8.34 -7.67 -24.36
CA TYR A 499 6.96 -8.10 -24.32
C TYR A 499 6.17 -7.39 -23.21
N LYS A 500 6.77 -7.19 -22.03
CA LYS A 500 6.14 -6.48 -20.91
C LYS A 500 5.88 -5.01 -21.25
N ASP A 501 6.83 -4.32 -21.88
CA ASP A 501 6.67 -2.92 -22.28
C ASP A 501 5.58 -2.78 -23.37
N LEU A 502 5.61 -3.63 -24.40
CA LEU A 502 4.57 -3.65 -25.44
C LEU A 502 3.17 -3.97 -24.90
N MET A 503 3.07 -4.86 -23.91
CA MET A 503 1.79 -5.17 -23.25
C MET A 503 1.28 -4.00 -22.41
N ARG A 504 2.17 -3.25 -21.75
CA ARG A 504 1.83 -2.01 -21.03
C ARG A 504 1.32 -0.95 -22.00
N ASP A 505 2.02 -0.74 -23.12
CA ASP A 505 1.63 0.24 -24.13
C ASP A 505 0.29 -0.13 -24.80
N SER A 506 0.10 -1.43 -25.09
CA SER A 506 -1.17 -1.95 -25.60
C SER A 506 -2.34 -1.66 -24.65
N TYR A 507 -2.13 -1.85 -23.35
CA TYR A 507 -3.14 -1.57 -22.33
C TYR A 507 -3.48 -0.08 -22.25
N HIS A 508 -2.47 0.80 -22.21
CA HIS A 508 -2.71 2.25 -22.16
C HIS A 508 -3.42 2.76 -23.41
N ASN A 509 -2.98 2.32 -24.59
CA ASN A 509 -3.58 2.71 -25.85
C ASN A 509 -5.05 2.26 -25.95
N ARG A 510 -5.34 1.00 -25.58
CA ARG A 510 -6.72 0.49 -25.53
C ARG A 510 -7.60 1.29 -24.57
N ARG A 511 -7.09 1.62 -23.40
CA ARG A 511 -7.82 2.39 -22.39
C ARG A 511 -8.13 3.81 -22.87
N GLU A 512 -7.20 4.44 -23.58
CA GLU A 512 -7.40 5.78 -24.15
C GLU A 512 -8.40 5.75 -25.32
N LEU A 513 -8.35 4.72 -26.18
CA LEU A 513 -9.36 4.47 -27.23
C LEU A 513 -10.76 4.30 -26.64
N GLU A 514 -10.90 3.49 -25.59
CA GLU A 514 -12.19 3.29 -24.91
C GLU A 514 -12.72 4.58 -24.27
N ARG A 515 -11.83 5.42 -23.73
CA ARG A 515 -12.19 6.73 -23.17
C ARG A 515 -12.68 7.68 -24.26
N GLN A 516 -11.91 7.87 -25.33
CA GLN A 516 -12.27 8.79 -26.41
C GLN A 516 -13.51 8.33 -27.19
N SER A 517 -13.71 7.02 -27.33
CA SER A 517 -14.91 6.45 -27.95
C SER A 517 -16.18 6.71 -27.12
N ARG A 518 -16.08 6.73 -25.78
CA ARG A 518 -17.19 7.12 -24.90
C ARG A 518 -17.48 8.61 -25.00
N ASP A 519 -16.44 9.45 -24.92
CA ASP A 519 -16.58 10.91 -25.00
C ASP A 519 -17.19 11.36 -26.35
N THR A 520 -16.85 10.68 -27.46
CA THR A 520 -17.46 10.94 -28.78
C THR A 520 -18.92 10.47 -28.85
N ARG A 521 -19.26 9.34 -28.23
CA ARG A 521 -20.64 8.83 -28.17
C ARG A 521 -21.55 9.72 -27.32
N ASP A 522 -21.04 10.27 -26.22
CA ASP A 522 -21.79 11.13 -25.32
C ASP A 522 -21.98 12.55 -25.90
N ARG A 523 -21.14 12.99 -26.85
CA ARG A 523 -21.33 14.24 -27.61
C ARG A 523 -22.32 14.13 -28.78
N LEU A 524 -22.63 12.91 -29.22
CA LEU A 524 -23.57 12.64 -30.33
C LEU A 524 -24.99 12.33 -29.84
N ARG A 525 -25.21 12.31 -28.53
CA ARG A 525 -26.52 12.22 -27.86
C ARG A 525 -26.87 13.59 -27.29
#